data_AF-A0A929V2C0-F1
#
_entry.id   AF-A0A929V2C0-F1
#
_cell.length_a   1.000
_cell.length_b   1.000
_cell.length_c   1.000
_cell.angle_alpha   90.00
_cell.angle_beta   90.00
_cell.angle_gamma   90.00
#
_symmetry.space_group_name_H-M   'P 1'
#
loop_
_entity.id
_entity.type
_entity.pdbx_description
1 polymer ?
#
loop_
_entity_poly.entity_id
_entity_poly.type
_entity_poly.pdbx_seq_one_letter_code
_entity_poly.pdbx_strand_id
1 'polypeptide(L)' 'MKLKNILKKVGFELYTIIEEELTDEYLAKWGHKLNLRDYIRRGKILAFKPK' A
#
# COMPACT_ATOMS: atom_id res chain seq x y z
N MET A 1 -0.95 14.48 2.92
CA MET A 1 -1.05 13.03 2.62
C MET A 1 -0.30 12.25 3.71
N LYS A 2 -1.00 11.48 4.56
CA LYS A 2 -0.47 10.91 5.83
C LYS A 2 0.68 9.90 5.62
N LEU A 3 0.59 9.03 4.61
CA LEU A 3 1.60 8.02 4.29
C LEU A 3 2.94 8.61 3.86
N LYS A 4 2.93 9.64 2.99
CA LYS A 4 4.13 10.35 2.54
C LYS A 4 4.95 10.92 3.72
N ASN A 5 4.25 11.48 4.71
CA ASN A 5 4.88 12.03 5.91
C ASN A 5 5.45 10.94 6.82
N ILE A 6 4.79 9.77 6.91
CA ILE A 6 5.30 8.62 7.65
C ILE A 6 6.58 8.11 7.00
N LEU A 7 6.57 7.87 5.69
CA LEU A 7 7.74 7.38 4.93
C LEU A 7 8.95 8.31 5.08
N LYS A 8 8.74 9.63 4.99
CA LYS A 8 9.79 10.62 5.23
C LYS A 8 10.33 10.55 6.67
N LYS A 9 9.45 10.42 7.68
CA LYS A 9 9.87 10.35 9.10
C LYS A 9 10.73 9.13 9.42
N VAL A 10 10.52 8.01 8.74
CA VAL A 10 11.31 6.79 8.96
C VAL A 10 12.60 6.75 8.14
N GLY A 11 12.93 7.84 7.43
CA GLY A 11 14.16 7.97 6.67
C GLY A 11 14.13 7.29 5.29
N PHE A 12 12.95 6.99 4.76
CA PHE A 12 12.83 6.59 3.35
C PHE A 12 12.83 7.84 2.47
N GLU A 13 13.78 7.89 1.54
CA GLU A 13 13.87 8.92 0.50
C GLU A 13 13.60 8.28 -0.87
N LEU A 14 13.19 9.09 -1.86
CA LEU A 14 12.95 8.64 -3.24
C LEU A 14 12.05 7.38 -3.32
N TYR A 15 10.79 7.50 -2.88
CA TYR A 15 9.85 6.38 -2.93
C TYR A 15 8.84 6.49 -4.06
N THR A 16 8.52 5.34 -4.65
CA THR A 16 7.46 5.15 -5.63
C THR A 16 6.42 4.20 -5.04
N ILE A 17 5.15 4.57 -5.17
CA ILE A 17 4.02 3.69 -4.81
C ILE A 17 3.46 3.16 -6.13
N ILE A 18 3.58 1.85 -6.35
CA ILE A 18 2.96 1.16 -7.47
C ILE A 18 1.66 0.57 -6.95
N GLU A 19 0.54 1.20 -7.29
CA GLU A 19 -0.78 0.66 -6.92
C GLU A 19 -1.05 -0.60 -7.74
N GLU A 20 -1.54 -1.63 -7.06
CA GLU A 20 -1.92 -2.90 -7.68
C GLU A 20 -3.43 -3.08 -7.54
N GLU A 21 -4.05 -3.69 -8.55
CA GLU A 21 -5.47 -3.96 -8.52
C GLU A 21 -5.83 -4.97 -7.42
N LEU A 22 -6.98 -4.71 -6.78
CA LEU A 22 -7.62 -5.64 -5.85
C LEU A 22 -8.43 -6.66 -6.64
N THR A 23 -7.77 -7.74 -7.05
CA THR A 23 -8.41 -8.87 -7.71
C THR A 23 -9.33 -9.61 -6.74
N ASP A 24 -10.38 -10.23 -7.26
CA ASP A 24 -11.33 -10.98 -6.44
C ASP A 24 -10.66 -12.18 -5.74
N GLU A 25 -9.66 -12.81 -6.38
CA GLU A 25 -8.83 -13.85 -5.77
C GLU A 25 -8.03 -13.34 -4.56
N TYR A 26 -7.52 -12.11 -4.64
CA TYR A 26 -6.85 -11.49 -3.50
C TYR A 26 -7.86 -11.19 -2.39
N LEU A 27 -9.01 -10.58 -2.71
CA LEU A 27 -10.05 -10.25 -1.73
C LEU A 27 -10.60 -11.49 -1.03
N ALA A 28 -10.74 -12.62 -1.73
CA ALA A 28 -11.17 -13.88 -1.16
C ALA A 28 -10.27 -14.35 0.01
N LYS A 29 -8.96 -14.05 -0.02
CA LYS A 29 -8.00 -14.39 1.05
C LYS A 29 -8.25 -13.60 2.34
N TRP A 30 -8.89 -12.44 2.25
CA TRP A 30 -9.16 -11.56 3.40
C TRP A 30 -10.58 -11.70 3.96
N GLY A 31 -11.42 -12.50 3.32
CA GLY A 31 -12.77 -12.83 3.78
C GLY A 31 -13.88 -12.23 2.91
N HIS A 32 -14.92 -13.03 2.68
CA HIS A 32 -15.98 -12.75 1.69
C HIS A 32 -17.12 -11.81 2.17
N LYS A 33 -17.14 -11.43 3.46
CA LYS A 33 -18.32 -10.80 4.08
C LYS A 33 -18.32 -9.27 4.10
N LEU A 34 -17.26 -8.63 3.60
CA LEU A 34 -17.13 -7.18 3.58
C LEU A 34 -16.81 -6.71 2.16
N ASN A 35 -17.35 -5.56 1.75
CA ASN A 35 -16.94 -4.85 0.53
C ASN A 35 -15.53 -4.27 0.73
N LEU A 36 -14.53 -5.15 0.91
CA LEU A 36 -13.15 -4.81 1.27
C LEU A 36 -12.52 -3.84 0.26
N ARG A 37 -12.97 -3.88 -1.00
CA ARG A 37 -12.53 -2.96 -2.06
C ARG A 37 -12.72 -1.49 -1.70
N ASP A 38 -13.71 -1.14 -0.86
CA ASP A 38 -13.96 0.24 -0.45
C ASP A 38 -13.05 0.70 0.70
N TYR A 39 -12.44 -0.24 1.43
CA TYR A 39 -11.72 0.02 2.67
C TYR A 39 -10.21 -0.19 2.57
N ILE A 40 -9.75 -0.96 1.58
CA ILE A 40 -8.33 -1.30 1.42
C ILE A 40 -7.79 -0.78 0.10
N ARG A 41 -6.48 -0.56 0.07
CA ARG A 41 -5.72 -0.29 -1.16
C ARG A 41 -4.51 -1.20 -1.14
N ARG A 42 -4.16 -1.75 -2.30
CA ARG A 42 -2.96 -2.57 -2.45
C ARG A 42 -1.95 -1.82 -3.30
N GLY A 43 -0.70 -1.89 -2.89
CA GLY A 43 0.39 -1.37 -3.69
C GLY A 43 1.74 -1.72 -3.08
N LYS A 44 2.77 -1.65 -3.91
CA LYS A 44 4.16 -1.83 -3.51
C LYS A 44 4.79 -0.47 -3.28
N ILE A 45 5.45 -0.32 -2.14
CA ILE A 45 6.27 0.85 -1.85
C ILE A 45 7.70 0.47 -2.16
N LEU A 46 8.25 1.04 -3.23
CA LEU A 46 9.68 0.98 -3.52
C LEU A 46 10.29 2.23 -2.90
N ALA A 47 11.27 2.08 -2.02
CA ALA A 47 11.91 3.21 -1.36
C ALA A 47 13.40 2.95 -1.21
N PHE A 48 14.21 3.99 -1.40
CA PHE A 48 15.62 3.93 -1.09
C PHE A 48 15.83 4.43 0.34
N LYS A 49 16.50 3.63 1.17
CA LYS A 49 16.95 4.09 2.48
C LYS A 49 18.43 4.47 2.33
N PRO A 50 18.78 5.76 2.27
CA PRO A 50 20.17 6.16 2.32
C PRO A 50 20.80 5.65 3.63
N LYS A 51 22.02 5.14 3.54
CA LYS A 51 22.77 4.56 4.66
C LYS A 51 23.11 5.62 5.71
#